data_AF-A0ABD3WCR2-F1
#
_entry.id   AF-A0ABD3WCR2-F1
#
_cell.length_a   1.000
_cell.length_b   1.000
_cell.length_c   1.000
_cell.angle_alpha   90.00
_cell.angle_beta   90.00
_cell.angle_gamma   90.00
#
_symmetry.space_group_name_H-M   'P 1'
#
loop_
_entity.id
_entity.type
_entity.pdbx_description
1 polymer ?
#
loop_
_entity_poly.entity_id
_entity_poly.type
_entity_poly.pdbx_seq_one_letter_code
_entity_poly.pdbx_strand_id
1 'polypeptide(L)'
;MLTFVKIVVLCCTLYHFVLSVPTTVPPGCVRDGKHYAVQESFQPSPCEHCMCTIHGEVACAIADCFITPCVDAVHDPTQCCPVCPNGPNCMIHGKIVPAGQTVQVDNSVCSCPDNLHLHFGIGAGLPLCSRLSTVLAVS
;
A
#
# COMPACT_ATOMS: atom_id res chain seq x y z
N MET A 1 -55.96 -15.47 37.17
CA MET A 1 -55.90 -14.13 36.51
C MET A 1 -54.86 -13.20 37.12
N LEU A 2 -54.80 -13.03 38.46
CA LEU A 2 -53.86 -12.10 39.11
C LEU A 2 -52.36 -12.44 38.95
N THR A 3 -51.99 -13.71 38.78
CA THR A 3 -50.60 -14.16 38.63
C THR A 3 -50.00 -13.87 37.24
N PHE A 4 -50.81 -13.95 36.18
CA PHE A 4 -50.39 -13.64 34.81
C PHE A 4 -50.09 -12.14 34.63
N VAL A 5 -50.92 -11.27 35.23
CA VAL A 5 -50.75 -9.81 35.20
C VAL A 5 -49.45 -9.39 35.88
N LYS A 6 -49.06 -10.04 36.99
CA LYS A 6 -47.81 -9.75 37.70
C LYS A 6 -46.57 -10.14 36.90
N ILE A 7 -46.60 -11.25 36.16
CA ILE A 7 -45.49 -11.71 35.31
C ILE A 7 -45.27 -10.75 34.14
N VAL A 8 -46.35 -10.28 33.50
CA VAL A 8 -46.28 -9.30 32.40
C VAL A 8 -45.74 -7.95 32.88
N VAL A 9 -46.16 -7.48 34.07
CA VAL A 9 -45.65 -6.23 34.66
C VAL A 9 -44.17 -6.35 35.03
N LEU A 10 -43.73 -7.44 35.68
CA LEU A 10 -42.32 -7.70 35.98
C LEU A 10 -41.47 -7.76 34.71
N CYS A 11 -41.95 -8.44 33.68
CA CYS A 11 -41.27 -8.53 32.40
C CYS A 11 -41.22 -7.18 31.68
N CYS A 12 -42.29 -6.38 31.70
CA CYS A 12 -42.31 -5.02 31.15
C CYS A 12 -41.42 -4.05 31.91
N THR A 13 -41.35 -4.11 33.24
CA THR A 13 -40.46 -3.24 34.04
C THR A 13 -39.00 -3.62 33.88
N LEU A 14 -38.70 -4.92 33.74
CA LEU A 14 -37.35 -5.39 33.39
C LEU A 14 -36.99 -4.97 31.96
N TYR A 15 -37.93 -5.06 31.00
CA TYR A 15 -37.74 -4.62 29.61
C TYR A 15 -37.55 -3.10 29.48
N HIS A 16 -38.31 -2.30 30.25
CA HIS A 16 -38.11 -0.86 30.35
C HIS A 16 -36.76 -0.49 30.97
N PHE A 17 -36.25 -1.29 31.90
CA PHE A 17 -34.92 -1.08 32.48
C PHE A 17 -33.80 -1.35 31.47
N VAL A 18 -33.99 -2.29 30.52
CA VAL A 18 -33.03 -2.53 29.42
C VAL A 18 -33.04 -1.38 28.40
N LEU A 19 -34.17 -0.70 28.21
CA LEU A 19 -34.32 0.45 27.30
C LEU A 19 -33.65 1.73 27.81
N SER A 20 -33.28 1.79 29.09
CA SER A 20 -32.68 2.97 29.72
C SER A 20 -31.17 2.87 29.93
N VAL A 21 -30.46 1.92 29.31
CA VAL A 21 -28.99 1.98 29.29
C VAL A 21 -28.62 3.23 28.49
N PRO A 22 -28.04 4.27 29.12
CA PRO A 22 -27.45 5.35 28.34
C PRO A 22 -26.26 4.69 27.65
N THR A 23 -26.34 4.50 26.35
CA THR A 23 -25.19 4.04 25.57
C THR A 23 -24.17 5.17 25.62
N THR A 24 -23.34 5.22 26.65
CA THR A 24 -22.22 6.16 26.77
C THR A 24 -21.08 5.72 25.85
N VAL A 25 -21.40 5.37 24.59
CA VAL A 25 -20.38 5.16 23.56
C VAL A 25 -19.81 6.54 23.29
N PRO A 26 -18.53 6.80 23.65
CA PRO A 26 -17.92 8.07 23.35
C PRO A 26 -18.03 8.33 21.84
N PRO A 27 -18.32 9.57 21.41
CA PRO A 27 -18.37 9.90 20.00
C PRO A 27 -17.04 9.49 19.36
N GLY A 28 -17.14 8.72 18.28
CA GLY A 28 -16.02 8.04 17.67
C GLY A 28 -16.47 7.13 16.55
N CYS A 29 -15.53 6.39 15.99
CA CYS A 29 -15.75 5.49 14.87
C CYS A 29 -15.14 4.12 15.18
N VAL A 30 -15.60 3.10 14.46
CA VAL A 30 -15.12 1.72 14.62
C VAL A 30 -14.50 1.26 13.32
N ARG A 31 -13.26 0.76 13.37
CA ARG A 31 -12.56 0.13 12.25
C ARG A 31 -11.98 -1.20 12.73
N ASP A 32 -12.30 -2.27 12.00
CA ASP A 32 -11.83 -3.64 12.28
C ASP A 32 -12.06 -4.09 13.74
N GLY A 33 -13.19 -3.68 14.32
CA GLY A 33 -13.58 -4.00 15.69
C GLY A 33 -12.91 -3.14 16.78
N LYS A 34 -12.00 -2.22 16.40
CA LYS A 34 -11.39 -1.25 17.32
C LYS A 34 -12.13 0.09 17.27
N HIS A 35 -12.35 0.68 18.45
CA HIS A 35 -12.94 2.02 18.58
C HIS A 35 -11.85 3.09 18.58
N TYR A 36 -12.13 4.21 17.92
CA TYR A 36 -11.26 5.37 17.79
C TYR A 36 -12.04 6.63 18.18
N ALA A 37 -11.40 7.51 18.95
CA ALA A 37 -11.98 8.80 19.30
C ALA A 37 -12.08 9.71 18.06
N VAL A 38 -13.04 10.64 18.08
CA VAL A 38 -13.11 11.71 17.06
C VAL A 38 -11.77 12.44 16.95
N GLN A 39 -11.34 12.70 15.71
CA GLN A 39 -10.04 13.28 15.34
C GLN A 39 -8.82 12.42 15.66
N GLU A 40 -8.99 11.19 16.14
CA GLU A 40 -7.89 10.25 16.30
C GLU A 40 -7.38 9.78 14.93
N SER A 41 -6.08 9.96 14.70
CA SER A 41 -5.37 9.43 13.54
C SER A 41 -4.74 8.09 13.86
N PHE A 42 -4.80 7.15 12.91
CA PHE A 42 -4.27 5.81 13.08
C PHE A 42 -3.80 5.23 11.74
N GLN A 43 -2.99 4.18 11.81
CA GLN A 43 -2.35 3.56 10.65
C GLN A 43 -2.56 2.05 10.69
N PRO A 44 -3.60 1.51 10.01
CA PRO A 44 -3.86 0.07 9.96
C PRO A 44 -2.75 -0.71 9.25
N SER A 45 -2.11 -0.11 8.25
CA SER A 45 -1.01 -0.70 7.50
C SER A 45 0.02 0.37 7.11
N PRO A 46 1.25 0.00 6.72
CA PRO A 46 2.24 0.96 6.25
C PRO A 46 1.77 1.84 5.08
N CYS A 47 0.79 1.40 4.29
CA CYS A 47 0.23 2.12 3.15
C CYS A 47 -1.04 2.94 3.46
N GLU A 48 -1.63 2.80 4.64
CA GLU A 48 -2.95 3.35 4.93
C GLU A 48 -2.90 4.26 6.15
N HIS A 49 -3.17 5.55 5.96
CA HIS A 49 -3.36 6.50 7.04
C HIS A 49 -4.83 6.88 7.16
N CYS A 50 -5.42 6.63 8.32
CA CYS A 50 -6.82 6.92 8.58
C CYS A 50 -6.99 7.94 9.70
N MET A 51 -8.13 8.62 9.69
CA MET A 51 -8.56 9.52 10.74
C MET A 51 -10.05 9.35 10.99
N CYS A 52 -10.42 9.35 12.27
CA CYS A 52 -11.81 9.43 12.68
C CYS A 52 -12.33 10.86 12.50
N THR A 53 -13.30 11.09 11.63
CA THR A 53 -13.84 12.43 11.40
C THR A 53 -14.73 12.89 12.55
N ILE A 54 -15.02 14.19 12.61
CA ILE A 54 -15.98 14.77 13.56
C ILE A 54 -17.41 14.24 13.39
N HIS A 55 -17.70 13.62 12.25
CA HIS A 55 -18.99 13.01 11.93
C HIS A 55 -19.09 11.53 12.35
N GLY A 56 -18.02 10.97 12.96
CA GLY A 56 -17.97 9.56 13.34
C GLY A 56 -17.69 8.62 12.16
N GLU A 57 -17.15 9.13 11.07
CA GLU A 57 -16.77 8.35 9.88
C GLU A 57 -15.26 8.11 9.86
N VAL A 58 -14.81 7.03 9.25
CA VAL A 58 -13.39 6.77 9.03
C VAL A 58 -13.01 7.30 7.65
N ALA A 59 -12.09 8.26 7.59
CA ALA A 59 -11.52 8.75 6.34
C ALA A 59 -10.07 8.26 6.21
N CYS A 60 -9.74 7.56 5.13
CA CYS A 60 -8.40 7.00 4.91
C CYS A 60 -7.77 7.53 3.62
N ALA A 61 -6.48 7.84 3.70
CA ALA A 61 -5.60 8.06 2.57
C ALA A 61 -4.75 6.80 2.34
N ILE A 62 -4.86 6.21 1.15
CA ILE A 62 -4.07 5.06 0.74
C ILE A 62 -2.91 5.55 -0.13
N ALA A 63 -1.69 5.14 0.21
CA ALA A 63 -0.50 5.44 -0.55
C ALA A 63 -0.35 4.44 -1.70
N ASP A 64 -0.28 4.96 -2.92
CA ASP A 64 0.10 4.20 -4.10
C ASP A 64 1.62 4.25 -4.30
N CYS A 65 2.19 3.12 -4.68
CA CYS A 65 3.62 3.03 -4.93
C CYS A 65 3.98 3.43 -6.35
N PHE A 66 5.05 4.20 -6.49
CA PHE A 66 5.62 4.50 -7.79
C PHE A 66 6.34 3.27 -8.37
N ILE A 67 6.47 3.22 -9.70
CA ILE A 67 7.21 2.16 -10.40
C ILE A 67 8.65 2.12 -9.89
N THR A 68 9.09 0.95 -9.40
CA THR A 68 10.46 0.78 -8.90
C THR A 68 11.46 0.83 -10.04
N PRO A 69 12.57 1.58 -9.93
CA PRO A 69 13.56 1.70 -11.00
C PRO A 69 14.58 0.53 -11.05
N CYS A 70 14.22 -0.68 -10.65
CA CYS A 70 15.14 -1.82 -10.60
C CYS A 70 14.41 -3.16 -10.84
N VAL A 71 15.15 -4.19 -11.23
CA VAL A 71 14.62 -5.56 -11.41
C VAL A 71 14.70 -6.40 -10.14
N ASP A 72 15.42 -5.94 -9.12
CA ASP A 72 15.69 -6.62 -7.86
C ASP A 72 15.00 -5.93 -6.67
N ALA A 73 13.85 -5.31 -6.93
CA ALA A 73 13.06 -4.66 -5.90
C ALA A 73 12.63 -5.66 -4.81
N VAL A 74 12.79 -5.26 -3.55
CA VAL A 74 12.43 -6.08 -2.39
C VAL A 74 11.31 -5.41 -1.61
N HIS A 75 10.31 -6.19 -1.20
CA HIS A 75 9.22 -5.70 -0.35
C HIS A 75 9.53 -5.98 1.13
N ASP A 76 9.56 -4.92 1.93
CA ASP A 76 9.70 -4.98 3.37
C ASP A 76 8.30 -4.84 3.99
N PRO A 77 7.84 -5.78 4.83
CA PRO A 77 6.48 -5.73 5.42
C PRO A 77 6.25 -4.50 6.32
N THR A 78 7.30 -3.81 6.74
CA THR A 78 7.20 -2.59 7.54
C THR A 78 7.07 -1.32 6.69
N GLN A 79 7.29 -1.41 5.39
CA GLN A 79 7.24 -0.30 4.46
C GLN A 79 6.09 -0.48 3.46
N CYS A 80 5.47 0.62 3.04
CA CYS A 80 4.41 0.53 2.05
C CYS A 80 4.95 0.08 0.69
N CYS A 81 6.07 0.65 0.26
CA CYS A 81 6.56 0.48 -1.09
C CYS A 81 7.83 -0.36 -1.15
N PRO A 82 8.01 -1.15 -2.22
CA PRO A 82 9.23 -1.89 -2.45
C PRO A 82 10.43 -0.96 -2.67
N VAL A 83 11.60 -1.42 -2.27
CA VAL A 83 12.87 -0.67 -2.33
C VAL A 83 13.86 -1.36 -3.27
N CYS A 84 14.71 -0.56 -3.91
CA CYS A 84 15.81 -1.05 -4.75
C CYS A 84 17.10 -1.12 -3.93
N PRO A 85 17.52 -2.29 -3.43
CA PRO A 85 18.66 -2.40 -2.52
C PRO A 85 19.98 -1.97 -3.17
N ASN A 86 20.10 -2.13 -4.48
CA ASN A 86 21.29 -1.77 -5.27
C ASN A 86 21.09 -0.48 -6.10
N GLY A 87 20.04 0.29 -5.82
CA GLY A 87 19.65 1.44 -6.63
C GLY A 87 19.11 1.04 -8.01
N PRO A 88 18.94 2.00 -8.93
CA PRO A 88 18.40 1.74 -10.26
C PRO A 88 19.25 0.76 -11.07
N ASN A 89 18.63 -0.22 -11.70
CA ASN A 89 19.33 -1.26 -12.47
C ASN A 89 18.44 -1.95 -13.51
N CYS A 90 19.08 -2.73 -14.38
CA CYS A 90 18.43 -3.57 -15.38
C CYS A 90 19.07 -4.96 -15.45
N MET A 91 18.35 -5.89 -16.09
CA MET A 91 18.83 -7.25 -16.29
C MET A 91 19.39 -7.41 -17.71
N ILE A 92 20.66 -7.79 -17.83
CA ILE A 92 21.32 -8.11 -19.11
C ILE A 92 21.88 -9.53 -19.02
N HIS A 93 21.35 -10.44 -19.84
CA HIS A 93 21.76 -11.86 -19.87
C HIS A 93 21.84 -12.52 -18.48
N GLY A 94 20.86 -12.24 -17.61
CA GLY A 94 20.78 -12.79 -16.25
C GLY A 94 21.67 -12.12 -15.21
N LYS A 95 22.41 -11.05 -15.58
CA LYS A 95 23.19 -10.24 -14.65
C LYS A 95 22.51 -8.89 -14.40
N ILE A 96 22.49 -8.47 -13.14
CA ILE A 96 22.06 -7.12 -12.76
C ILE A 96 23.18 -6.14 -13.10
N VAL A 97 22.83 -5.11 -13.87
CA VAL A 97 23.73 -4.03 -14.29
C VAL A 97 23.17 -2.71 -13.75
N PRO A 98 23.96 -1.96 -12.96
CA PRO A 98 23.58 -0.63 -12.50
C PRO A 98 23.21 0.31 -13.64
N ALA A 99 22.28 1.22 -13.39
CA ALA A 99 21.93 2.26 -14.35
C ALA A 99 23.17 3.11 -14.74
N GLY A 100 23.19 3.54 -15.99
CA GLY A 100 24.26 4.34 -16.60
C GLY A 100 25.42 3.51 -17.13
N GLN A 101 25.43 2.20 -16.85
CA GLN A 101 26.49 1.31 -17.30
C GLN A 101 26.19 0.69 -18.66
N THR A 102 27.27 0.44 -19.41
CA THR A 102 27.21 -0.24 -20.69
C THR A 102 28.14 -1.45 -20.65
N VAL A 103 27.64 -2.60 -21.11
CA VAL A 103 28.36 -3.87 -21.10
C VAL A 103 28.35 -4.46 -22.52
N GLN A 104 29.46 -5.09 -22.91
CA GLN A 104 29.49 -5.90 -24.11
C GLN A 104 29.14 -7.34 -23.75
N VAL A 105 28.17 -7.90 -24.46
CA VAL A 105 27.79 -9.30 -24.30
C VAL A 105 27.69 -9.93 -25.68
N ASP A 106 28.50 -10.97 -25.89
CA ASP A 106 28.69 -11.64 -27.17
C ASP A 106 29.12 -10.66 -28.28
N ASN A 107 28.25 -10.42 -29.26
CA ASN A 107 28.44 -9.49 -30.37
C ASN A 107 27.46 -8.30 -30.28
N SER A 108 27.06 -7.92 -29.07
CA SER A 108 26.15 -6.81 -28.80
C SER A 108 26.69 -5.91 -27.69
N VAL A 109 26.43 -4.61 -27.78
CA VAL A 109 26.66 -3.64 -26.72
C VAL A 109 25.31 -3.31 -26.11
N CYS A 110 25.16 -3.59 -24.83
CA CYS A 110 23.94 -3.33 -24.07
C CYS A 110 24.17 -2.21 -23.07
N SER A 111 23.31 -1.21 -23.08
CA SER A 111 23.33 -0.08 -22.16
C SER A 111 22.14 -0.12 -21.22
N CYS A 112 22.39 0.17 -19.94
CA CYS A 112 21.39 0.36 -18.91
C CYS A 112 21.11 1.86 -18.75
N PRO A 113 19.96 2.38 -19.21
CA PRO A 113 19.72 3.82 -19.17
C PRO A 113 19.47 4.34 -17.73
N ASP A 114 20.00 5.53 -17.42
CA ASP A 114 19.76 6.25 -16.14
C ASP A 114 18.31 6.74 -15.99
N ASN A 115 17.65 7.00 -17.12
CA ASN A 115 16.33 7.64 -17.18
C ASN A 115 15.19 6.62 -17.19
N LEU A 116 15.22 5.70 -16.22
CA LEU A 116 14.26 4.60 -16.14
C LEU A 116 12.84 5.05 -15.77
N HIS A 117 12.67 6.32 -15.39
CA HIS A 117 11.38 6.95 -15.07
C HIS A 117 10.64 7.55 -16.29
N LEU A 118 11.26 7.65 -17.47
CA LEU A 118 10.75 8.51 -18.56
C LEU A 118 10.01 7.78 -19.70
N HIS A 119 9.90 6.44 -19.67
CA HIS A 119 9.19 5.70 -20.71
C HIS A 119 7.85 5.13 -20.19
N PHE A 120 6.79 5.93 -20.34
CA PHE A 120 5.40 5.50 -20.58
C PHE A 120 4.98 4.09 -20.06
N GLY A 121 5.07 3.85 -18.75
CA GLY A 121 4.56 2.61 -18.16
C GLY A 121 5.31 1.32 -18.56
N ILE A 122 6.49 1.44 -19.17
CA ILE A 122 7.37 0.30 -19.42
C ILE A 122 8.20 0.16 -18.14
N GLY A 123 7.86 -0.84 -17.33
CA GLY A 123 8.53 -1.12 -16.08
C GLY A 123 10.06 -1.09 -16.21
N ALA A 124 10.70 -0.71 -15.12
CA ALA A 124 12.13 -0.69 -15.00
C ALA A 124 12.80 -1.99 -15.45
N GLY A 125 14.00 -1.84 -16.01
CA GLY A 125 14.87 -2.97 -16.29
C GLY A 125 14.97 -3.39 -17.75
N LEU A 126 14.49 -2.58 -18.70
CA LEU A 126 14.71 -2.86 -20.12
C LEU A 126 16.09 -2.34 -20.56
N PRO A 127 17.05 -3.21 -20.88
CA PRO A 127 18.32 -2.78 -21.44
C PRO A 127 18.17 -2.42 -22.92
N LEU A 128 19.02 -1.51 -23.39
CA LEU A 128 19.12 -1.13 -24.80
C LEU A 128 20.33 -1.84 -25.43
N CYS A 129 20.10 -2.87 -26.23
CA CYS A 129 21.16 -3.64 -26.89
C CYS A 129 21.25 -3.34 -28.39
N SER A 130 22.44 -3.05 -28.89
CA SER A 130 22.77 -2.91 -30.31
C SER A 130 23.83 -3.92 -30.72
N ARG A 131 23.73 -4.52 -31.93
CA ARG A 131 24.76 -5.44 -32.42
C ARG A 131 26.03 -4.67 -32.78
N LEU A 132 27.20 -5.25 -32.50
CA LEU A 132 28.50 -4.68 -32.84
C LEU A 132 28.65 -4.46 -34.36
N SER A 133 28.07 -5.35 -35.17
CA SER A 133 28.04 -5.24 -36.64
C SER A 133 27.30 -3.99 -37.14
N THR A 134 26.37 -3.44 -36.36
CA THR A 134 25.69 -2.17 -36.67
C THR A 134 26.45 -0.95 -36.16
N VAL A 135 27.28 -1.08 -35.12
CA VAL A 135 28.11 0.02 -34.59
C VAL A 135 29.25 0.38 -35.57
N LEU A 136 29.88 -0.63 -36.18
CA LEU A 136 30.91 -0.46 -37.22
C LEU A 136 30.38 0.14 -38.54
N ALA A 137 29.06 0.12 -38.77
CA ALA A 137 28.45 0.68 -39.97
C ALA A 137 28.13 2.19 -39.86
N VAL A 138 28.39 2.80 -38.71
CA VAL A 138 28.11 4.22 -38.41
C VAL A 138 29.40 5.01 -38.12
N SER A 139 30.59 4.41 -38.29
CA SER A 139 31.89 5.09 -38.22
C SER A 139 32.54 5.25 -39.59
#